data_AF-A0A3D4T826-F1
#
_entry.id   AF-A0A3D4T826-F1
#
_cell.length_a   1.000
_cell.length_b   1.000
_cell.length_c   1.000
_cell.angle_alpha   90.00
_cell.angle_beta   90.00
_cell.angle_gamma   90.00
#
_symmetry.space_group_name_H-M   'P 1'
#
loop_
_entity.id
_entity.type
_entity.pdbx_description
1 polymer ?
#
loop_
_entity_poly.entity_id
_entity_poly.type
_entity_poly.pdbx_seq_one_letter_code
_entity_poly.pdbx_strand_id
1 'polypeptide(L)'
;MVVRSGGYNAQKTSMQHPLAQKVVDAVTAAQGKVVLTPTLGGSLPLFVFEQYLKTPPITVPIANHDNNQHAENENIRLKNLFDGIVTFASIMLLPK
;
A
#
# COMPACT_ATOMS: atom_id res chain seq x y z
N MET A 1 25.98 8.52 19.62
CA MET A 1 24.90 8.05 18.72
C MET A 1 25.58 7.41 17.52
N VAL A 2 25.34 6.12 17.24
CA VAL A 2 25.96 5.44 16.09
C VAL A 2 25.16 5.78 14.84
N VAL A 3 25.75 6.51 13.90
CA VAL A 3 25.14 6.72 12.58
C VAL A 3 25.48 5.51 11.73
N ARG A 4 24.51 4.61 11.53
CA ARG A 4 24.64 3.50 10.57
C ARG A 4 24.44 4.06 9.16
N SER A 5 25.37 3.78 8.26
CA SER A 5 25.21 4.06 6.83
C SER A 5 24.12 3.16 6.23
N GLY A 6 23.32 3.68 5.30
CA GLY A 6 22.30 2.92 4.56
C GLY A 6 20.85 3.07 5.04
N GLY A 7 20.56 3.94 6.02
CA GLY A 7 19.19 4.29 6.36
C GLY A 7 18.55 5.27 5.37
N TYR A 8 17.23 5.28 5.28
CA TYR A 8 16.47 6.26 4.50
C TYR A 8 15.23 6.74 5.27
N ASN A 9 14.69 7.89 4.88
CA ASN A 9 13.57 8.51 5.56
C ASN A 9 12.31 7.65 5.48
N ALA A 10 11.57 7.58 6.60
CA ALA A 10 10.19 7.11 6.57
C ALA A 10 9.33 8.02 5.70
N GLN A 11 8.33 7.45 5.06
CA GLN A 11 7.39 8.15 4.21
C GLN A 11 5.97 7.83 4.67
N LYS A 12 5.07 8.81 4.61
CA LYS A 12 3.63 8.62 4.81
C LYS A 12 2.85 9.58 3.93
N THR A 13 1.76 9.10 3.35
CA THR A 13 0.77 9.95 2.69
C THR A 13 -0.36 10.23 3.67
N SER A 14 -0.81 11.47 3.77
CA SER A 14 -1.94 11.82 4.64
C SER A 14 -3.19 11.06 4.22
N MET A 15 -3.90 10.45 5.18
CA MET A 15 -5.18 9.80 4.89
C MET A 15 -6.25 10.80 4.44
N GLN A 16 -6.10 12.09 4.75
CA GLN A 16 -6.98 13.15 4.26
C GLN A 16 -6.64 13.61 2.84
N HIS A 17 -5.58 13.06 2.21
CA HIS A 17 -5.22 13.42 0.85
C HIS A 17 -6.34 13.04 -0.14
N PRO A 18 -6.74 13.90 -1.09
CA PRO A 18 -7.85 13.62 -2.00
C PRO A 18 -7.70 12.31 -2.78
N LEU A 19 -6.50 12.00 -3.24
CA LEU A 19 -6.22 10.72 -3.92
C LEU A 19 -6.35 9.52 -2.98
N ALA A 20 -5.94 9.66 -1.71
CA ALA A 20 -6.09 8.60 -0.73
C ALA A 20 -7.57 8.30 -0.46
N GLN A 21 -8.40 9.34 -0.34
CA GLN A 21 -9.86 9.20 -0.20
C GLN A 21 -10.48 8.51 -1.42
N LYS A 22 -10.13 8.92 -2.65
CA LYS A 22 -10.58 8.25 -3.87
C LYS A 22 -10.21 6.75 -3.90
N VAL A 23 -9.01 6.40 -3.46
CA VAL A 23 -8.57 4.99 -3.38
C VAL A 23 -9.36 4.25 -2.29
N VAL A 24 -9.57 4.85 -1.12
CA VAL A 24 -10.38 4.26 -0.05
C VAL A 24 -11.79 3.95 -0.54
N ASP A 25 -12.43 4.89 -1.25
CA ASP A 25 -13.76 4.70 -1.83
C ASP A 25 -13.78 3.58 -2.87
N ALA A 26 -12.81 3.56 -3.79
CA ALA A 26 -12.70 2.55 -4.84
C ALA A 26 -12.48 1.13 -4.28
N VAL A 27 -11.64 0.99 -3.25
CA VAL A 27 -11.39 -0.30 -2.61
C VAL A 27 -12.60 -0.71 -1.77
N THR A 28 -13.25 0.25 -1.08
CA THR A 28 -14.45 -0.03 -0.28
C THR A 28 -15.61 -0.50 -1.15
N ALA A 29 -15.78 0.08 -2.33
CA ALA A 29 -16.77 -0.35 -3.30
C ALA A 29 -16.52 -1.78 -3.81
N ALA A 30 -15.26 -2.19 -3.95
CA ALA A 30 -14.87 -3.50 -4.45
C ALA A 30 -14.88 -4.61 -3.38
N GLN A 31 -14.46 -4.29 -2.15
CA GLN A 31 -14.16 -5.28 -1.09
C GLN A 31 -14.99 -5.09 0.18
N GLY A 32 -15.79 -4.04 0.29
CA GLY A 32 -16.51 -3.67 1.51
C GLY A 32 -15.63 -2.93 2.51
N LYS A 33 -15.91 -3.05 3.81
CA LYS A 33 -15.23 -2.26 4.85
C LYS A 33 -13.71 -2.51 4.86
N VAL A 34 -12.92 -1.45 4.69
CA VAL A 34 -11.46 -1.49 4.71
C VAL A 34 -10.88 -1.04 6.05
N VAL A 35 -9.65 -1.49 6.33
CA VAL A 35 -8.82 -1.00 7.46
C VAL A 35 -7.85 0.05 6.92
N LEU A 36 -7.79 1.20 7.59
CA LEU A 36 -6.92 2.31 7.22
C LEU A 36 -5.74 2.39 8.19
N THR A 37 -4.53 2.24 7.67
CA THR A 37 -3.28 2.35 8.45
C THR A 37 -2.44 3.51 7.91
N PRO A 38 -2.09 4.53 8.73
CA PRO A 38 -1.29 5.65 8.25
C PRO A 38 0.12 5.28 7.78
N THR A 39 0.68 4.18 8.32
CA THR A 39 2.01 3.65 8.01
C THR A 39 2.04 2.13 8.17
N LEU A 40 2.99 1.46 7.51
CA LEU A 40 3.31 0.04 7.71
C LEU A 40 4.66 -0.12 8.41
N GLY A 41 4.88 -1.24 9.11
CA GLY A 41 6.15 -1.51 9.81
C GLY A 41 7.30 -1.93 8.89
N GLY A 42 6.99 -2.37 7.66
CA GLY A 42 7.99 -2.65 6.63
C GLY A 42 8.58 -1.37 6.04
N SER A 43 9.77 -1.47 5.44
CA SER A 43 10.43 -0.34 4.80
C SER A 43 10.51 -0.55 3.28
N LEU A 44 10.10 0.48 2.55
CA LEU A 44 10.35 0.67 1.12
C LEU A 44 10.83 2.11 0.93
N PRO A 45 11.73 2.41 -0.02
CA PRO A 45 12.24 3.76 -0.23
C PRO A 45 11.21 4.67 -0.94
N LEU A 46 9.96 4.70 -0.48
CA LEU A 46 8.84 5.40 -1.15
C LEU A 46 8.99 6.93 -1.16
N PHE A 47 9.81 7.49 -0.27
CA PHE A 47 10.10 8.94 -0.24
C PHE A 47 10.66 9.47 -1.57
N VAL A 48 11.28 8.60 -2.39
CA VAL A 48 11.83 8.99 -3.69
C VAL A 48 10.75 9.46 -4.67
N PHE A 49 9.53 8.91 -4.59
CA PHE A 49 8.42 9.32 -5.46
C PHE A 49 8.00 10.77 -5.16
N GLU A 50 7.95 11.15 -3.89
CA GLU A 50 7.69 12.53 -3.48
C GLU A 50 8.85 13.45 -3.87
N GLN A 51 10.10 12.98 -3.71
CA GLN A 51 11.29 13.78 -4.00
C GLN A 51 11.38 14.14 -5.48
N TYR A 52 11.28 13.15 -6.37
CA TYR A 52 11.56 13.31 -7.80
C TYR A 52 10.31 13.54 -8.65
N LEU A 53 9.18 12.91 -8.32
CA LEU A 53 7.97 12.97 -9.13
C LEU A 53 6.89 13.89 -8.53
N LYS A 54 7.08 14.38 -7.29
CA LYS A 54 6.09 15.17 -6.55
C LYS A 54 4.75 14.45 -6.39
N THR A 55 4.77 13.13 -6.35
CA THR A 55 3.58 12.27 -6.28
C THR A 55 3.53 11.52 -4.95
N PRO A 56 2.42 11.60 -4.19
CA PRO A 56 2.27 10.88 -2.95
C PRO A 56 2.00 9.38 -3.21
N PRO A 57 2.82 8.46 -2.67
CA PRO A 57 2.60 7.03 -2.82
C PRO A 57 1.48 6.54 -1.89
N ILE A 58 0.68 5.57 -2.35
CA ILE A 58 -0.38 4.93 -1.56
C ILE A 58 -0.15 3.41 -1.66
N THR A 59 -0.18 2.72 -0.52
CA THR A 59 0.00 1.26 -0.47
C THR A 59 -1.33 0.56 -0.24
N VAL A 60 -1.64 -0.42 -1.09
CA VAL A 60 -2.82 -1.28 -0.98
C VAL A 60 -2.34 -2.74 -0.93
N PRO A 61 -2.25 -3.37 0.26
CA PRO A 61 -1.77 -4.74 0.38
C PRO A 61 -2.85 -5.75 -0.03
N ILE A 62 -2.42 -6.82 -0.70
CA ILE A 62 -3.29 -7.97 -1.05
C ILE A 62 -2.91 -9.26 -0.30
N ALA A 63 -1.70 -9.32 0.26
CA ALA A 63 -1.23 -10.52 0.94
C ALA A 63 -2.04 -10.83 2.20
N ASN A 64 -2.25 -12.12 2.49
CA ASN A 64 -2.81 -12.57 3.76
C ASN A 64 -1.81 -12.32 4.91
N HIS A 65 -2.32 -12.18 6.13
CA HIS A 65 -1.50 -11.86 7.32
C HIS A 65 -0.40 -12.90 7.63
N ASP A 66 -0.61 -14.14 7.21
CA ASP A 66 0.22 -15.34 7.38
C ASP A 66 0.95 -15.73 6.08
N ASN A 67 1.22 -14.76 5.21
CA ASN A 67 1.89 -15.00 3.93
C ASN A 67 3.36 -15.45 4.08
N ASN A 68 3.97 -15.32 5.25
CA ASN A 68 5.37 -15.68 5.53
C ASN A 68 6.41 -14.99 4.63
N GLN A 69 6.18 -13.73 4.26
CA GLN A 69 7.13 -12.88 3.54
C GLN A 69 8.53 -12.97 4.16
N HIS A 70 9.54 -13.29 3.34
CA HIS A 70 10.93 -13.47 3.76
C HIS A 70 11.19 -14.64 4.74
N ALA A 71 10.28 -15.62 4.81
CA ALA A 71 10.43 -16.83 5.60
C ALA A 71 10.05 -18.08 4.78
N GLU A 72 10.24 -19.27 5.36
CA GLU A 72 9.81 -20.52 4.73
C GLU A 72 8.29 -20.57 4.50
N ASN A 73 7.89 -21.30 3.47
CA ASN A 73 6.47 -21.48 3.08
C ASN A 73 5.75 -20.15 2.82
N GLU A 74 6.43 -19.21 2.14
CA GLU A 74 5.80 -18.00 1.62
C GLU A 74 4.61 -18.36 0.73
N ASN A 75 3.46 -17.71 0.95
CA ASN A 75 2.20 -18.09 0.31
C ASN A 75 1.27 -16.89 0.05
N ILE A 76 0.32 -17.08 -0.85
CA ILE A 76 -0.80 -16.17 -1.10
C ILE A 76 -2.10 -16.97 -1.18
N ARG A 77 -3.14 -16.57 -0.44
CA ARG A 77 -4.46 -17.16 -0.60
C ARG A 77 -5.00 -16.83 -2.01
N LEU A 78 -5.44 -17.84 -2.77
CA LEU A 78 -5.97 -17.61 -4.13
C LEU A 78 -7.10 -16.59 -4.17
N LYS A 79 -7.99 -16.59 -3.17
CA LYS A 79 -9.03 -15.56 -3.05
C LYS A 79 -8.43 -14.16 -2.98
N ASN A 80 -7.38 -13.95 -2.17
CA ASN A 80 -6.71 -12.65 -2.05
C ASN A 80 -6.06 -12.22 -3.37
N LEU A 81 -5.50 -13.14 -4.14
CA LEU A 81 -4.96 -12.84 -5.46
C LEU A 81 -6.07 -12.35 -6.41
N PHE A 82 -7.19 -13.08 -6.51
CA PHE A 82 -8.30 -12.71 -7.39
C PHE A 82 -9.04 -11.45 -6.91
N ASP A 83 -9.28 -11.31 -5.60
CA ASP A 83 -9.82 -10.09 -5.00
C ASP A 83 -8.88 -8.91 -5.28
N GLY A 84 -7.56 -9.11 -5.18
CA GLY A 84 -6.54 -8.12 -5.48
C GLY A 84 -6.64 -7.60 -6.92
N ILE A 85 -6.89 -8.48 -7.89
CA ILE A 85 -7.13 -8.07 -9.29
C ILE A 85 -8.34 -7.14 -9.38
N VAL A 86 -9.45 -7.49 -8.73
CA VAL A 86 -10.66 -6.66 -8.71
C VAL A 86 -10.41 -5.32 -8.00
N THR A 87 -9.69 -5.32 -6.88
CA THR A 87 -9.27 -4.12 -6.14
C THR A 87 -8.42 -3.19 -7.01
N PHE A 88 -7.39 -3.70 -7.69
CA PHE A 88 -6.55 -2.85 -8.54
C PHE A 88 -7.31 -2.37 -9.78
N ALA A 89 -8.21 -3.19 -10.34
CA ALA A 89 -9.09 -2.75 -11.42
C ALA A 89 -10.00 -1.60 -10.98
N SER A 90 -10.59 -1.65 -9.78
CA SER A 90 -11.45 -0.55 -9.29
C SER A 90 -10.67 0.75 -9.11
N ILE A 91 -9.41 0.67 -8.67
CA ILE A 91 -8.52 1.85 -8.56
C ILE A 91 -8.15 2.38 -9.95
N MET A 92 -7.79 1.52 -10.90
CA MET A 92 -7.36 1.93 -12.25
C MET A 92 -8.50 2.53 -13.09
N LEU A 93 -9.75 2.18 -12.78
CA LEU A 93 -10.95 2.71 -13.44
C LEU A 93 -11.46 4.01 -12.80
N LEU A 94 -10.76 4.57 -11.82
CA LEU A 94 -11.10 5.90 -11.28
C LEU A 94 -11.12 6.95 -12.39
N PRO A 95 -12.12 7.84 -12.41
CA PRO A 95 -12.14 8.95 -13.36
C PRO A 95 -10.96 9.89 -13.10
N LYS A 96 -10.37 10.38 -14.20
CA LYS A 96 -9.27 11.34 -14.17
C LYS A 96 -9.67 12.63 -13.45
#